data_AF-A0A535JB84-F1
#
_entry.id   AF-A0A535JB84-F1
#
_cell.length_a   1.000
_cell.length_b   1.000
_cell.length_c   1.000
_cell.angle_alpha   90.00
_cell.angle_beta   90.00
_cell.angle_gamma   90.00
#
_symmetry.space_group_name_H-M   'P 1'
#
loop_
_entity.id
_entity.type
_entity.pdbx_description
1 polymer ?
#
loop_
_entity_poly.entity_id
_entity_poly.type
_entity_poly.pdbx_seq_one_letter_code
_entity_poly.pdbx_strand_id
1 'polypeptide(L)'
;MVRWQFVSRLIAGPIALPFVEGTSLFAMRGMTGATGNWYCGLHEVREMAFVLHLLRAKDHFLDVGANVGSYTVLAGGAVGARVTAVEPIPETF
;
A
#
# COMPACT_ATOMS: atom_id res chain seq x y z
N MET A 1 5.80 13.11 -10.66
CA MET A 1 7.19 12.59 -10.60
C MET A 1 8.19 13.59 -9.99
N VAL A 2 8.41 14.77 -10.57
CA VAL A 2 9.42 15.74 -10.08
C VAL A 2 9.18 16.19 -8.64
N ARG A 3 7.93 16.53 -8.28
CA ARG A 3 7.55 16.97 -6.92
C ARG A 3 7.94 15.97 -5.83
N TRP A 4 7.82 14.66 -6.05
CA TRP A 4 8.21 13.65 -5.08
C TRP A 4 9.71 13.64 -4.79
N GLN A 5 10.54 13.83 -5.82
CA GLN A 5 12.00 13.85 -5.67
C GLN A 5 12.50 15.05 -4.86
N PHE A 6 11.74 16.14 -4.83
CA PHE A 6 12.01 17.31 -3.98
C PHE A 6 11.40 17.13 -2.58
N VAL A 7 10.11 16.78 -2.50
CA VAL A 7 9.38 16.67 -1.22
C VAL A 7 9.95 15.56 -0.33
N SER A 8 10.27 14.38 -0.89
CA SER A 8 10.86 13.26 -0.13
C SER A 8 12.28 13.54 0.40
N ARG A 9 12.94 14.59 -0.09
CA ARG A 9 14.24 15.05 0.43
C ARG A 9 14.10 16.14 1.50
N LEU A 10 12.98 16.84 1.54
CA LEU A 10 12.71 17.95 2.47
C LEU A 10 11.96 17.49 3.72
N ILE A 11 11.12 16.46 3.61
CA ILE A 11 10.35 15.91 4.71
C ILE A 11 11.11 14.72 5.29
N ALA A 12 11.45 14.79 6.59
CA ALA A 12 12.22 13.77 7.31
C ALA A 12 11.39 12.58 7.82
N GLY A 13 10.18 12.36 7.28
CA GLY A 13 9.23 11.39 7.79
C GLY A 13 8.29 10.82 6.72
N PRO A 14 7.35 9.94 7.10
CA PRO A 14 6.46 9.29 6.16
C PRO A 14 5.46 10.30 5.58
N ILE A 15 5.23 10.20 4.27
CA ILE A 15 4.26 11.02 3.54
C ILE A 15 3.12 10.11 3.12
N ALA A 16 1.88 10.50 3.44
CA ALA A 16 0.70 9.82 2.93
C ALA A 16 0.54 10.14 1.43
N LEU A 17 0.68 9.12 0.60
CA LEU A 17 0.42 9.19 -0.83
C LEU A 17 -0.98 8.64 -1.12
N PRO A 18 -1.79 9.32 -1.93
CA PRO A 18 -3.11 8.83 -2.29
C PRO A 18 -3.00 7.48 -3.00
N PHE A 19 -3.92 6.59 -2.68
CA PHE A 19 -4.02 5.26 -3.25
C PHE A 19 -5.49 4.99 -3.65
N VAL A 20 -5.83 3.73 -3.96
CA VAL A 20 -7.15 3.39 -4.51
C VAL A 20 -8.30 3.63 -3.52
N GLU A 21 -9.51 3.89 -4.03
CA GLU A 21 -10.73 4.03 -3.22
C GLU A 21 -10.60 5.00 -2.02
N GLY A 22 -9.90 6.13 -2.21
CA GLY A 22 -9.72 7.13 -1.16
C GLY A 22 -8.78 6.73 -0.02
N THR A 23 -8.10 5.59 -0.14
CA THR A 23 -7.08 5.15 0.80
C THR A 23 -5.76 5.87 0.58
N SER A 24 -4.77 5.61 1.43
CA SER A 24 -3.42 6.17 1.30
C SER A 24 -2.37 5.18 1.75
N LEU A 25 -1.19 5.25 1.14
CA LEU A 25 0.00 4.52 1.55
C LEU A 25 1.03 5.49 2.10
N PHE A 26 1.62 5.16 3.24
CA PHE A 26 2.77 5.91 3.73
C PHE A 26 4.01 5.54 2.92
N ALA A 27 4.73 6.56 2.46
CA ALA A 27 5.96 6.39 1.72
C ALA A 27 7.05 7.29 2.30
N MET A 28 8.27 6.73 2.34
CA MET A 28 9.50 7.45 2.60
C MET A 28 10.46 7.30 1.41
N ARG A 29 11.50 8.12 1.39
CA ARG A 29 12.56 8.02 0.38
C ARG A 29 13.21 6.63 0.46
N GLY A 30 13.22 5.90 -0.65
CA GLY A 30 13.78 4.55 -0.75
C GLY A 30 12.73 3.43 -0.77
N MET A 31 11.45 3.73 -0.47
CA MET A 31 10.37 2.74 -0.52
C MET A 31 9.83 2.58 -1.96
N THR A 32 10.34 1.59 -2.68
CA THR A 32 9.96 1.32 -4.08
C THR A 32 8.53 0.81 -4.22
N GLY A 33 8.06 -0.05 -3.29
CA GLY A 33 6.70 -0.59 -3.32
C GLY A 33 5.60 0.46 -3.21
N ALA A 34 5.72 1.40 -2.27
CA ALA A 34 4.72 2.46 -2.10
C ALA A 34 4.72 3.46 -3.26
N THR A 35 5.90 3.83 -3.75
CA THR A 35 6.01 4.76 -4.88
C THR A 35 5.55 4.14 -6.20
N GLY A 36 5.77 2.84 -6.41
CA GLY A 36 5.23 2.08 -7.55
C GLY A 36 3.71 2.10 -7.58
N ASN A 37 3.06 1.85 -6.44
CA ASN A 37 1.60 1.94 -6.31
C ASN A 37 1.07 3.36 -6.56
N TRP A 38 1.77 4.38 -6.07
CA TRP A 38 1.37 5.76 -6.32
C TRP A 38 1.51 6.18 -7.79
N TYR A 39 2.52 5.67 -8.51
CA TYR A 39 2.69 5.98 -9.93
C TYR A 39 1.74 5.21 -10.85
N CYS A 40 1.52 3.93 -10.57
CA CYS A 40 0.78 3.04 -11.46
C CYS A 40 -0.69 2.83 -11.04
N GLY A 41 -1.07 3.29 -9.85
CA GLY A 41 -2.34 2.95 -9.21
C GLY A 41 -2.32 1.54 -8.62
N LEU A 42 -2.00 0.53 -9.42
CA LEU A 42 -1.76 -0.85 -8.98
C LEU A 42 -0.37 -1.30 -9.45
N HIS A 43 0.56 -1.51 -8.52
CA HIS A 43 1.94 -1.90 -8.87
C HIS A 43 2.00 -3.31 -9.49
N GLU A 44 1.19 -4.23 -8.96
CA GLU A 44 1.02 -5.61 -9.46
C GLU A 44 -0.42 -5.75 -9.95
N VAL A 45 -0.68 -5.28 -11.18
CA VAL A 45 -2.05 -5.04 -11.67
C VAL A 45 -2.94 -6.27 -11.57
N ARG A 46 -2.46 -7.48 -11.91
CA ARG A 46 -3.32 -8.68 -11.95
C ARG A 46 -3.67 -9.15 -10.54
N GLU A 47 -2.68 -9.21 -9.67
CA GLU A 47 -2.75 -9.69 -8.31
C GLU A 47 -3.57 -8.73 -7.43
N MET A 48 -3.30 -7.43 -7.55
CA MET A 48 -4.04 -6.41 -6.82
C MET A 48 -5.47 -6.24 -7.33
N ALA A 49 -5.70 -6.34 -8.65
CA ALA A 49 -7.06 -6.35 -9.18
C ALA A 49 -7.83 -7.58 -8.71
N PHE A 50 -7.20 -8.75 -8.63
CA PHE A 50 -7.82 -9.94 -8.08
C PHE A 50 -8.32 -9.71 -6.65
N VAL A 51 -7.49 -9.12 -5.78
CA VAL A 51 -7.89 -8.77 -4.41
C VAL A 51 -9.09 -7.81 -4.42
N LEU A 52 -9.03 -6.72 -5.18
CA LEU A 52 -10.12 -5.74 -5.23
C LEU A 52 -11.44 -6.32 -5.74
N HIS A 53 -11.41 -7.18 -6.76
CA HIS A 53 -12.63 -7.63 -7.43
C HIS A 53 -13.20 -8.92 -6.85
N LEU A 54 -12.38 -9.75 -6.20
CA LEU A 54 -12.85 -11.02 -5.65
C LEU A 54 -13.15 -10.96 -4.16
N LEU A 55 -12.34 -10.24 -3.38
CA LEU A 55 -12.52 -10.17 -1.93
C LEU A 55 -13.81 -9.42 -1.58
N ARG A 56 -14.43 -9.79 -0.45
CA ARG A 56 -15.63 -9.16 0.09
C ARG A 56 -15.39 -8.71 1.53
N ALA A 57 -16.16 -7.74 2.00
CA ALA A 57 -16.04 -7.19 3.35
C ALA A 57 -16.20 -8.23 4.48
N LYS A 58 -16.89 -9.34 4.21
CA LYS A 58 -17.08 -10.44 5.18
C LYS A 58 -15.90 -11.42 5.25
N ASP A 59 -14.95 -11.31 4.32
CA ASP A 59 -13.81 -12.22 4.25
C ASP A 59 -12.71 -11.77 5.24
N HIS A 60 -11.81 -12.70 5.56
CA HIS A 60 -10.60 -12.42 6.33
C HIS A 60 -9.38 -12.63 5.43
N PHE A 61 -8.67 -11.55 5.15
CA PHE A 61 -7.43 -11.55 4.37
C PHE A 61 -6.21 -11.63 5.28
N LEU A 62 -5.29 -12.55 4.97
CA LEU A 62 -4.01 -12.68 5.65
C LEU A 62 -2.91 -12.15 4.72
N ASP A 63 -2.31 -11.02 5.09
CA ASP A 63 -1.21 -10.39 4.35
C ASP A 63 0.12 -10.83 4.99
N VAL A 64 0.77 -11.84 4.39
CA VAL A 64 2.05 -12.40 4.87
C VAL A 64 3.19 -11.77 4.10
N GLY A 65 4.14 -11.16 4.81
CA GLY A 65 5.16 -10.31 4.19
C GLY A 65 4.56 -8.98 3.76
N ALA A 66 3.78 -8.37 4.66
CA ALA A 66 2.97 -7.20 4.35
C ALA A 66 3.82 -6.01 3.84
N ASN A 67 5.11 -5.95 4.19
CA ASN A 67 6.03 -4.86 3.82
C ASN A 67 5.35 -3.50 4.09
N VAL A 68 5.30 -2.60 3.11
CA VAL A 68 4.62 -1.30 3.20
C VAL A 68 3.08 -1.36 3.23
N GLY A 69 2.49 -2.55 3.30
CA GLY A 69 1.06 -2.77 3.51
C GLY A 69 0.18 -2.48 2.29
N SER A 70 0.71 -2.61 1.08
CA SER A 70 -0.07 -2.32 -0.15
C SER A 70 -1.30 -3.22 -0.28
N TYR A 71 -1.15 -4.52 -0.03
CA TYR A 71 -2.28 -5.47 -0.03
C TYR A 71 -3.19 -5.31 1.19
N THR A 72 -2.62 -5.05 2.36
CA THR A 72 -3.38 -4.70 3.56
C THR A 72 -4.34 -3.54 3.33
N VAL A 73 -3.87 -2.45 2.70
CA VAL A 73 -4.70 -1.28 2.41
C VAL A 73 -5.74 -1.58 1.31
N LEU A 74 -5.42 -2.40 0.31
CA LEU A 74 -6.42 -2.87 -0.67
C LEU A 74 -7.54 -3.68 -0.01
N ALA A 75 -7.17 -4.70 0.76
CA ALA A 75 -8.12 -5.61 1.37
C ALA A 75 -8.95 -4.94 2.47
N GLY A 76 -8.30 -4.19 3.37
CA GLY A 76 -8.97 -3.59 4.52
C GLY A 76 -9.55 -2.21 4.24
N GLY A 77 -8.80 -1.36 3.53
CA GLY A 77 -9.20 0.01 3.26
C GLY A 77 -10.20 0.13 2.10
N ALA A 78 -9.88 -0.48 0.95
CA ALA A 78 -10.72 -0.36 -0.25
C ALA A 78 -11.89 -1.35 -0.25
N VAL A 79 -11.66 -2.62 0.08
CA VAL A 79 -12.71 -3.66 0.09
C VAL A 79 -13.51 -3.69 1.41
N GLY A 80 -12.90 -3.28 2.52
CA GLY A 80 -13.52 -3.33 3.85
C GLY A 80 -13.46 -4.71 4.51
N ALA A 81 -12.60 -5.61 4.03
CA ALA A 81 -12.41 -6.93 4.63
C ALA A 81 -11.62 -6.83 5.95
N ARG A 82 -11.75 -7.85 6.81
CA ARG A 82 -10.87 -7.96 7.97
C ARG A 82 -9.47 -8.35 7.50
N VAL A 83 -8.43 -7.70 8.01
CA VAL A 83 -7.03 -8.02 7.65
C VAL A 83 -6.22 -8.41 8.88
N THR A 84 -5.44 -9.47 8.75
CA THR A 84 -4.27 -9.72 9.61
C THR A 84 -3.03 -9.54 8.76
N ALA A 85 -2.16 -8.60 9.14
CA ALA A 85 -0.91 -8.34 8.45
C ALA A 85 0.27 -8.82 9.29
N VAL A 86 1.22 -9.51 8.66
CA VAL A 86 2.43 -10.02 9.31
C VAL A 86 3.63 -9.61 8.47
N GLU A 87 4.55 -8.86 9.08
CA GLU A 87 5.83 -8.50 8.48
C GLU A 87 6.95 -8.75 9.50
N PRO A 88 7.84 -9.73 9.26
CA PRO A 88 8.90 -10.06 10.19
C PRO A 88 10.07 -9.07 10.21
N ILE A 89 10.20 -8.17 9.22
CA ILE A 89 11.31 -7.20 9.14
C ILE A 89 10.85 -5.84 9.69
N PRO A 90 11.30 -5.43 10.90
CA PRO A 90 10.86 -4.18 11.56
C PRO A 90 11.06 -2.92 10.72
N GLU A 91 12.04 -2.90 9.84
CA GLU A 91 12.37 -1.75 8.99
C GLU A 91 11.44 -1.59 7.77
N THR A 92 10.49 -2.51 7.57
CA THR A 92 9.66 -2.55 6.35
C THR A 92 8.18 -2.26 6.57
N PHE A 93 7.72 -2.03 7.81
CA PHE A 93 6.35 -1.61 8.14
C PHE A 93 6.29 -0.31 8.93
#